data_AF-A0A5E4MW82-F1
#
_entry.id   AF-A0A5E4MW82-F1
#
_cell.length_a   1.000
_cell.length_b   1.000
_cell.length_c   1.000
_cell.angle_alpha   90.00
_cell.angle_beta   90.00
_cell.angle_gamma   90.00
#
_symmetry.space_group_name_H-M   'P 1'
#
loop_
_entity.id
_entity.type
_entity.pdbx_description
1 polymer ?
#
loop_
_entity_poly.entity_id
_entity_poly.type
_entity_poly.pdbx_seq_one_letter_code
_entity_poly.pdbx_strand_id
1 'polypeptide(L)'
;MEKKGPARGHGDSAADAASEYRDRARFYAIRQADGERAYDWYKRVQAAAVRCGFGAHRRTAAIADKFVTGLRPGPVADRLLGHRADGPLHELLAAAAETETGLLDEQPRRPGRPPPDDRDVLAEIRDALKLYRYSDGDGSSPVRRR
;
A
#
# COMPACT_ATOMS: atom_id res chain seq x y z
N MET A 1 -23.90 59.02 -16.17
CA MET A 1 -24.71 57.79 -16.29
C MET A 1 -23.77 56.65 -16.65
N GLU A 2 -23.17 56.02 -15.64
CA GLU A 2 -22.18 54.95 -15.81
C GLU A 2 -22.89 53.59 -15.89
N LYS A 3 -22.65 52.85 -16.97
CA LYS A 3 -23.20 51.51 -17.15
C LYS A 3 -22.33 50.49 -16.41
N LYS A 4 -22.85 50.03 -15.27
CA LYS A 4 -22.28 48.94 -14.45
C LYS A 4 -22.53 47.60 -15.16
N GLY A 5 -21.49 47.05 -15.81
CA GLY A 5 -21.48 45.70 -16.39
C GLY A 5 -21.33 44.61 -15.33
N PRO A 6 -21.73 43.35 -15.63
CA PRO A 6 -22.15 42.38 -14.63
C PRO A 6 -21.00 41.67 -13.91
N ALA A 7 -21.31 41.25 -12.69
CA ALA A 7 -20.48 40.47 -11.78
C ALA A 7 -19.88 39.24 -12.48
N ARG A 8 -18.54 39.13 -12.42
CA ARG A 8 -17.86 37.85 -12.67
C ARG A 8 -18.29 36.88 -11.58
N GLY A 9 -19.14 35.94 -11.95
CA GLY A 9 -19.41 34.76 -11.14
C GLY A 9 -18.09 34.10 -10.80
N HIS A 10 -17.72 34.14 -9.52
CA HIS A 10 -16.75 33.20 -8.99
C HIS A 10 -17.46 31.85 -9.00
N GLY A 11 -17.17 31.07 -10.04
CA GLY A 11 -17.43 29.64 -10.03
C GLY A 11 -16.58 29.03 -8.93
N ASP A 12 -17.09 29.04 -7.70
CA ASP A 12 -16.52 28.27 -6.61
C ASP A 12 -16.81 26.79 -6.87
N SER A 13 -15.87 26.21 -7.61
CA SER A 13 -15.46 24.83 -7.72
C SER A 13 -16.30 23.83 -6.89
N ALA A 14 -17.36 23.30 -7.50
CA ALA A 14 -18.02 22.06 -7.07
C ALA A 14 -17.13 20.81 -7.32
N ALA A 15 -15.80 20.97 -7.37
CA ALA A 15 -14.84 19.89 -7.65
C ALA A 15 -14.25 19.25 -6.39
N ASP A 16 -14.55 19.79 -5.21
CA ASP A 16 -13.95 19.38 -3.93
C ASP A 16 -14.73 18.31 -3.16
N ALA A 17 -15.89 17.88 -3.68
CA ALA A 17 -16.47 16.61 -3.28
C ALA A 17 -15.71 15.48 -4.00
N ALA A 18 -14.67 14.93 -3.36
CA ALA A 18 -13.90 13.82 -3.87
C ALA A 18 -14.82 12.62 -4.18
N SER A 19 -15.14 12.42 -5.47
CA SER A 19 -15.84 11.22 -5.91
C SER A 19 -14.99 10.01 -5.58
N GLU A 20 -15.52 9.05 -4.81
CA GLU A 20 -14.82 7.79 -4.50
C GLU A 20 -14.31 7.10 -5.77
N TYR A 21 -15.05 7.19 -6.87
CA TYR A 21 -14.64 6.65 -8.16
C TYR A 21 -13.44 7.36 -8.78
N ARG A 22 -13.26 8.67 -8.53
CA ARG A 22 -12.06 9.42 -8.94
C ARG A 22 -10.83 8.90 -8.19
N ASP A 23 -10.97 8.68 -6.89
CA ASP A 23 -9.87 8.14 -6.07
C ASP A 23 -9.59 6.66 -6.39
N ARG A 24 -10.62 5.86 -6.69
CA ARG A 24 -10.46 4.50 -7.22
C ARG A 24 -9.75 4.46 -8.57
N ALA A 25 -10.09 5.36 -9.49
CA ALA A 25 -9.40 5.42 -10.78
C ALA A 25 -7.90 5.69 -10.61
N ARG A 26 -7.53 6.60 -9.70
CA ARG A 26 -6.13 6.86 -9.34
C ARG A 26 -5.46 5.64 -8.71
N PHE A 27 -6.14 4.97 -7.78
CA PHE A 27 -5.67 3.74 -7.14
C PHE A 27 -5.42 2.60 -8.15
N TYR A 28 -6.31 2.40 -9.11
CA TYR A 28 -6.10 1.35 -10.11
C TYR A 28 -5.03 1.72 -11.16
N ALA A 29 -4.75 3.01 -11.35
CA ALA A 29 -3.74 3.49 -12.28
C ALA A 29 -2.29 3.39 -11.76
N ILE A 30 -2.05 3.46 -10.44
CA ILE A 30 -0.68 3.40 -9.90
C ILE A 30 0.02 2.07 -10.25
N ARG A 31 1.33 2.13 -10.47
CA ARG A 31 2.22 0.98 -10.70
C ARG A 31 3.47 1.13 -9.86
N GLN A 32 4.16 0.03 -9.58
CA GLN A 32 5.48 0.05 -8.97
C GLN A 32 6.45 0.85 -9.86
N ALA A 33 7.23 1.75 -9.25
CA ALA A 33 8.21 2.59 -9.94
C ALA A 33 9.54 1.84 -10.19
N ASP A 34 10.44 2.43 -10.98
CA ASP A 34 11.79 1.88 -11.17
C ASP A 34 12.62 1.93 -9.90
N GLY A 35 13.29 0.81 -9.61
CA GLY A 35 14.05 0.61 -8.37
C GLY A 35 13.23 0.64 -7.08
N GLU A 36 11.90 0.77 -7.12
CA GLU A 36 11.06 0.77 -5.94
C GLU A 36 10.96 -0.64 -5.36
N ARG A 37 11.25 -0.80 -4.07
CA ARG A 37 11.10 -2.08 -3.38
C ARG A 37 9.63 -2.47 -3.24
N ALA A 38 9.35 -3.76 -3.19
CA ALA A 38 8.01 -4.31 -3.03
C ALA A 38 7.33 -3.77 -1.76
N TYR A 39 8.05 -3.64 -0.65
CA TYR A 39 7.49 -3.08 0.59
C TYR A 39 7.13 -1.59 0.45
N ASP A 40 7.94 -0.80 -0.25
CA ASP A 40 7.65 0.61 -0.50
C ASP A 40 6.45 0.78 -1.45
N TRP A 41 6.39 -0.06 -2.48
CA TRP A 41 5.23 -0.18 -3.35
C TRP A 41 3.95 -0.50 -2.55
N TYR A 42 3.99 -1.49 -1.67
CA TYR A 42 2.88 -1.86 -0.81
C TYR A 42 2.37 -0.69 0.06
N LYS A 43 3.27 0.02 0.74
CA LYS A 43 2.89 1.21 1.55
C LYS A 43 2.15 2.25 0.70
N ARG A 44 2.58 2.45 -0.54
CA ARG A 44 1.97 3.40 -1.48
C ARG A 44 0.58 2.93 -1.95
N VAL A 45 0.40 1.63 -2.18
CA VAL A 45 -0.91 1.02 -2.45
C VAL A 45 -1.85 1.22 -1.27
N GLN A 46 -1.40 0.96 -0.03
CA GLN A 46 -2.21 1.16 1.17
C GLN A 46 -2.66 2.61 1.32
N ALA A 47 -1.74 3.56 1.17
CA ALA A 47 -2.05 4.99 1.27
C ALA A 47 -3.09 5.43 0.23
N ALA A 48 -2.98 4.94 -1.02
CA ALA A 48 -3.95 5.24 -2.08
C ALA A 48 -5.34 4.62 -1.80
N ALA A 49 -5.40 3.44 -1.17
CA ALA A 49 -6.65 2.76 -0.84
C ALA A 49 -7.50 3.50 0.21
N VAL A 50 -6.90 4.33 1.07
CA VAL A 50 -7.61 5.04 2.17
C VAL A 50 -8.75 5.91 1.65
N ARG A 51 -8.53 6.60 0.53
CA ARG A 51 -9.49 7.55 -0.06
C ARG A 51 -10.53 6.90 -0.96
N CYS A 52 -10.40 5.61 -1.24
CA CYS A 52 -11.23 4.91 -2.23
C CYS A 52 -12.62 4.50 -1.69
N GLY A 53 -12.92 4.76 -0.41
CA GLY A 53 -14.18 4.35 0.21
C GLY A 53 -14.37 2.83 0.26
N PHE A 54 -13.28 2.04 0.17
CA PHE A 54 -13.40 0.59 0.32
C PHE A 54 -13.84 0.27 1.76
N GLY A 55 -14.95 -0.47 1.91
CA GLY A 55 -15.32 -1.08 3.18
C GLY A 55 -14.19 -2.00 3.70
N ALA A 56 -14.06 -2.16 5.02
CA ALA A 56 -12.90 -2.78 5.67
C ALA A 56 -12.45 -4.10 5.01
N HIS A 57 -13.38 -5.06 4.82
CA HIS A 57 -13.07 -6.35 4.19
C HIS A 57 -12.67 -6.24 2.71
N ARG A 58 -13.29 -5.33 1.96
CA ARG A 58 -12.99 -5.13 0.53
C ARG A 58 -11.68 -4.38 0.31
N ARG A 59 -11.24 -3.60 1.29
CA ARG A 59 -10.00 -2.83 1.24
C ARG A 59 -8.79 -3.74 1.19
N THR A 60 -8.71 -4.74 2.06
CA THR A 60 -7.59 -5.69 2.09
C THR A 60 -7.50 -6.48 0.79
N ALA A 61 -8.64 -6.95 0.26
CA ALA A 61 -8.67 -7.63 -1.03
C ALA A 61 -8.21 -6.72 -2.18
N ALA A 62 -8.72 -5.47 -2.24
CA ALA A 62 -8.30 -4.50 -3.25
C ALA A 62 -6.79 -4.17 -3.15
N ILE A 63 -6.25 -4.06 -1.94
CA ILE A 63 -4.82 -3.85 -1.70
C ILE A 63 -4.01 -5.06 -2.18
N ALA A 64 -4.43 -6.29 -1.89
CA ALA A 64 -3.74 -7.50 -2.32
C ALA A 64 -3.73 -7.63 -3.86
N ASP A 65 -4.89 -7.49 -4.50
CA ASP A 65 -5.00 -7.49 -5.96
C ASP A 65 -4.10 -6.43 -6.57
N LYS A 66 -4.14 -5.21 -6.03
CA LYS A 66 -3.38 -4.10 -6.58
C LYS A 66 -1.89 -4.25 -6.33
N PHE A 67 -1.50 -4.78 -5.17
CA PHE A 67 -0.12 -5.08 -4.84
C PHE A 67 0.46 -6.03 -5.90
N VAL A 68 -0.19 -7.17 -6.15
CA VAL A 68 0.29 -8.18 -7.11
C VAL A 68 0.24 -7.66 -8.56
N THR A 69 -0.91 -7.17 -9.01
CA THR A 69 -1.12 -6.76 -10.42
C THR A 69 -0.39 -5.47 -10.81
N GLY A 70 0.02 -4.67 -9.82
CA GLY A 70 0.72 -3.42 -10.03
C GLY A 70 2.24 -3.50 -9.93
N LEU A 71 2.80 -4.66 -9.57
CA LEU A 71 4.24 -4.90 -9.62
C LEU A 71 4.78 -4.76 -11.04
N ARG A 72 6.05 -4.39 -11.12
CA ARG A 72 6.79 -4.44 -12.38
C ARG A 72 7.16 -5.89 -12.73
N PRO A 73 7.26 -6.21 -14.03
CA PRO A 73 7.77 -7.51 -14.45
C PRO A 73 9.15 -7.80 -13.82
N GLY A 74 9.33 -9.02 -13.31
CA GLY A 74 10.54 -9.45 -12.62
C GLY A 74 10.27 -10.53 -11.58
N PRO A 75 11.31 -11.02 -10.87
CA PRO A 75 11.21 -12.24 -10.07
C PRO A 75 10.15 -12.19 -8.96
N VAL A 76 9.96 -11.02 -8.33
CA VAL A 76 8.89 -10.82 -7.33
C VAL A 76 7.51 -10.97 -7.97
N ALA A 77 7.27 -10.33 -9.11
CA ALA A 77 5.99 -10.43 -9.81
C ALA A 77 5.74 -11.86 -10.32
N ASP A 78 6.76 -12.50 -10.89
CA ASP A 78 6.66 -13.87 -11.41
C ASP A 78 6.29 -14.85 -10.30
N ARG A 79 6.90 -14.71 -9.11
CA ARG A 79 6.55 -15.52 -7.94
C ARG A 79 5.11 -15.25 -7.51
N LEU A 80 4.73 -14.00 -7.30
CA LEU A 80 3.41 -13.67 -6.73
C LEU A 80 2.25 -13.96 -7.70
N LEU A 81 2.45 -13.85 -9.02
CA LEU A 81 1.44 -14.20 -10.01
C LEU A 81 1.11 -15.71 -10.02
N GLY A 82 1.97 -16.55 -9.45
CA GLY A 82 1.69 -17.98 -9.23
C GLY A 82 0.86 -18.29 -7.98
N HIS A 83 0.62 -17.31 -7.09
CA HIS A 83 -0.18 -17.52 -5.88
C HIS A 83 -1.68 -17.51 -6.18
N ARG A 84 -2.46 -18.16 -5.30
CA ARG A 84 -3.92 -18.08 -5.35
C ARG A 84 -4.41 -16.70 -4.87
N ALA A 85 -5.45 -16.20 -5.54
CA ALA A 85 -6.05 -14.89 -5.22
C ALA A 85 -6.83 -14.84 -3.89
N ASP A 86 -7.11 -15.99 -3.27
CA ASP A 86 -7.78 -16.10 -1.97
C ASP A 86 -6.80 -16.12 -0.77
N GLY A 87 -5.50 -16.03 -1.04
CA GLY A 87 -4.46 -16.01 -0.01
C GLY A 87 -4.43 -14.72 0.81
N PRO A 88 -3.96 -14.77 2.07
CA PRO A 88 -3.88 -13.59 2.91
C PRO A 88 -2.73 -12.67 2.50
N LEU A 89 -2.97 -11.36 2.55
CA LEU A 89 -2.02 -10.31 2.13
C LEU A 89 -0.63 -10.43 2.78
N HIS A 90 -0.55 -10.85 4.05
CA HIS A 90 0.74 -10.97 4.73
C HIS A 90 1.64 -12.07 4.15
N GLU A 91 1.08 -13.14 3.59
CA GLU A 91 1.85 -14.19 2.90
C GLU A 91 2.43 -13.67 1.60
N LEU A 92 1.67 -12.84 0.86
CA LEU A 92 2.17 -12.19 -0.36
C LEU A 92 3.34 -11.24 -0.05
N LEU A 93 3.26 -10.50 1.05
CA LEU A 93 4.34 -9.61 1.49
C LEU A 93 5.59 -10.39 1.93
N ALA A 94 5.41 -11.50 2.66
CA ALA A 94 6.52 -12.37 3.05
C ALA A 94 7.22 -12.98 1.81
N ALA A 95 6.44 -13.53 0.88
CA ALA A 95 6.97 -14.08 -0.37
C ALA A 95 7.71 -13.03 -1.21
N ALA A 96 7.22 -11.79 -1.23
CA ALA A 96 7.92 -10.70 -1.90
C ALA A 96 9.26 -10.38 -1.23
N ALA A 97 9.27 -10.23 0.09
CA ALA A 97 10.49 -9.94 0.86
C ALA A 97 11.55 -11.03 0.70
N GLU A 98 11.16 -12.30 0.83
CA GLU A 98 12.07 -13.44 0.62
C GLU A 98 12.70 -13.44 -0.77
N THR A 99 11.93 -13.07 -1.79
CA THR A 99 12.42 -13.00 -3.17
C THR A 99 13.41 -11.86 -3.33
N GLU A 100 13.13 -10.69 -2.78
CA GLU A 100 14.07 -9.56 -2.80
C GLU A 100 15.38 -9.91 -2.08
N THR A 101 15.32 -10.55 -0.91
CA THR A 101 16.50 -11.00 -0.18
C THR A 101 17.32 -12.01 -0.99
N GLY A 102 16.66 -13.01 -1.61
CA GLY A 102 17.35 -13.97 -2.46
C GLY A 102 18.10 -13.31 -3.63
N LEU A 103 17.53 -12.27 -4.23
CA LEU A 103 18.19 -11.51 -5.31
C LEU A 103 19.40 -10.68 -4.82
N LEU A 104 19.40 -10.27 -3.55
CA LEU A 104 20.57 -9.61 -2.94
C LEU A 104 21.68 -10.62 -2.66
N ASP A 105 21.32 -11.83 -2.21
CA ASP A 105 22.25 -12.92 -1.93
C ASP A 105 22.89 -13.53 -3.19
N GLU A 106 22.16 -13.53 -4.31
CA GLU A 106 22.61 -14.07 -5.60
C GLU A 106 23.53 -13.11 -6.38
N GLN A 107 23.73 -11.88 -5.89
CA GLN A 107 24.86 -11.09 -6.36
C GLN A 107 26.17 -11.79 -5.98
N PRO A 108 27.13 -11.96 -6.91
CA PRO A 108 28.40 -12.60 -6.58
C PRO A 108 29.01 -11.87 -5.39
N ARG A 109 29.21 -12.60 -4.28
CA ARG A 109 29.79 -12.06 -3.05
C ARG A 109 31.07 -11.33 -3.43
N ARG A 110 31.03 -9.99 -3.42
CA ARG A 110 32.24 -9.19 -3.54
C ARG A 110 33.11 -9.57 -2.34
N PRO A 111 34.32 -10.11 -2.55
CA PRO A 111 35.18 -10.44 -1.42
C PRO A 111 35.46 -9.15 -0.64
N GLY A 112 35.14 -9.15 0.66
CA GLY A 112 35.51 -8.07 1.59
C GLY A 112 34.40 -7.07 1.99
N ARG A 113 33.14 -7.22 1.58
CA ARG A 113 32.04 -6.42 2.17
C ARG A 113 31.47 -7.18 3.38
N PRO A 114 31.51 -6.64 4.61
CA PRO A 114 30.77 -7.23 5.71
C PRO A 114 29.27 -7.24 5.35
N PRO A 115 28.54 -8.33 5.65
CA PRO A 115 27.10 -8.39 5.38
C PRO A 115 26.41 -7.20 6.05
N PRO A 116 25.46 -6.52 5.37
CA PRO A 116 24.54 -5.65 6.08
C PRO A 116 23.84 -6.48 7.16
N ASP A 117 23.59 -5.89 8.32
CA ASP A 117 22.97 -6.61 9.44
C ASP A 117 21.50 -6.90 9.10
N ASP A 118 21.26 -8.00 8.36
CA ASP A 118 19.95 -8.41 7.84
C ASP A 118 18.94 -8.77 8.94
N ARG A 119 19.40 -8.76 10.21
CA ARG A 119 18.56 -8.99 11.39
C ARG A 119 17.56 -7.86 11.65
N ASP A 120 17.83 -6.64 11.17
CA ASP A 120 16.97 -5.49 11.46
C ASP A 120 15.73 -5.42 10.55
N VAL A 121 15.84 -5.75 9.25
CA VAL A 121 14.73 -5.55 8.30
C VAL A 121 13.59 -6.55 8.50
N LEU A 122 13.91 -7.83 8.73
CA LEU A 122 12.89 -8.85 9.00
C LEU A 122 12.27 -8.69 10.39
N ALA A 123 13.04 -8.18 11.37
CA ALA A 123 12.53 -7.81 12.67
C ALA A 123 11.58 -6.61 12.57
N GLU A 124 11.94 -5.59 11.78
CA GLU A 124 11.10 -4.42 11.53
C GLU A 124 9.79 -4.78 10.81
N ILE A 125 9.84 -5.62 9.77
CA ILE A 125 8.63 -6.12 9.09
C ILE A 125 7.76 -6.92 10.07
N ARG A 126 8.38 -7.81 10.86
CA ARG A 126 7.66 -8.61 11.85
C ARG A 126 7.03 -7.76 12.95
N ASP A 127 7.73 -6.74 13.44
CA ASP A 127 7.24 -5.84 14.48
C ASP A 127 6.17 -4.88 13.96
N ALA A 128 6.31 -4.39 12.73
CA ALA A 128 5.26 -3.63 12.03
C ALA A 128 3.97 -4.46 11.86
N LEU A 129 4.09 -5.75 11.53
CA LEU A 129 2.96 -6.68 11.44
C LEU A 129 2.38 -7.04 12.82
N LYS A 130 3.19 -7.10 13.89
CA LYS A 130 2.71 -7.28 15.27
C LYS A 130 1.92 -6.06 15.77
N LEU A 131 2.36 -4.85 15.45
CA LEU A 131 1.66 -3.62 15.85
C LEU A 131 0.26 -3.56 15.23
N TYR A 132 0.11 -4.03 13.99
CA TYR A 132 -1.19 -4.13 13.32
C TYR A 132 -2.12 -5.17 13.97
N ARG A 133 -1.57 -6.24 14.56
CA ARG A 133 -2.36 -7.24 15.29
C ARG A 133 -2.84 -6.75 16.67
N TYR A 134 -2.26 -5.67 17.21
CA TYR A 134 -2.61 -5.11 18.53
C TYR A 134 -3.67 -4.01 18.47
N SER A 135 -4.02 -3.50 17.28
CA SER A 135 -5.04 -2.46 17.13
C SER A 135 -6.47 -3.00 16.97
N ASP A 136 -6.66 -4.32 16.95
CA ASP A 136 -7.98 -4.97 16.83
C ASP A 136 -8.57 -5.42 18.18
N GLY A 137 -8.07 -4.93 19.32
CA GLY A 137 -8.58 -5.38 20.62
C GLY A 137 -8.26 -4.49 21.82
N ASP A 138 -8.99 -3.38 21.96
CA ASP A 138 -9.66 -3.05 23.23
C ASP A 138 -10.66 -1.91 23.00
N GLY A 139 -11.91 -2.30 22.70
CA GLY A 139 -13.06 -1.44 22.89
C GLY A 139 -13.48 -1.43 24.36
N SER A 140 -12.72 -0.79 25.24
CA SER A 140 -13.15 -0.53 26.61
C SER A 140 -14.05 0.70 26.62
N SER A 141 -15.31 0.46 26.33
CA SER A 141 -16.38 1.44 26.53
C SER A 141 -16.57 1.62 28.04
N PRO A 142 -16.50 2.85 28.60
CA PRO A 142 -16.73 3.05 30.03
C PRO A 142 -18.21 2.81 30.32
N VAL A 143 -18.52 1.69 30.97
CA VAL A 143 -19.83 1.46 31.58
C VAL A 143 -19.98 2.45 32.74
N ARG A 144 -20.69 3.55 32.49
CA ARG A 144 -21.24 4.40 33.55
C ARG A 144 -22.22 3.56 34.35
N ARG A 145 -21.85 3.16 35.57
CA ARG A 145 -22.84 2.73 36.57
C ARG A 145 -23.28 3.96 37.35
N ARG A 146 -24.61 4.09 37.43
CA ARG A 146 -25.36 5.08 38.23
C ARG A 146 -25.17 4.84 39.72
#